data_AF-W4QCT6-F1
#
_entry.id   AF-W4QCT6-F1
#
_cell.length_a   1.000
_cell.length_b   1.000
_cell.length_c   1.000
_cell.angle_alpha   90.00
_cell.angle_beta   90.00
_cell.angle_gamma   90.00
#
_symmetry.space_group_name_H-M   'P 1'
#
loop_
_entity.id
_entity.type
_entity.pdbx_description
1 polymer ?
#
loop_
_entity_poly.entity_id
_entity_poly.type
_entity_poly.pdbx_seq_one_letter_code
_entity_poly.pdbx_strand_id
1 'polypeptide(L)'
;MGIQAVFYGLAVGLHFVAVAHDMWREYADIYNKVGRYVLALGIVAGWVTGMTVQLSPLTESVIFAFISGAMILNVLKYELPPDEESHFITFAIGVVAYTTITMSLKFFFQW
;
A
#
# COMPACT_ATOMS: atom_id res chain seq x y z
N MET A 1 20.61 5.77 -2.89
CA MET A 1 20.12 4.50 -3.50
C MET A 1 19.59 3.51 -2.47
N GLY A 2 20.27 3.22 -1.35
CA GLY A 2 19.76 2.26 -0.35
C GLY A 2 18.61 2.78 0.52
N ILE A 3 18.64 4.05 0.93
CA ILE A 3 17.65 4.62 1.88
C ILE A 3 16.23 4.67 1.28
N GLN A 4 16.09 5.04 0.00
CA GLN A 4 14.81 5.01 -0.73
C GLN A 4 14.19 3.60 -0.73
N ALA A 5 15.01 2.58 -1.02
CA ALA A 5 14.55 1.20 -1.03
C ALA A 5 14.11 0.72 0.35
N VAL A 6 14.79 1.18 1.42
CA VAL A 6 14.38 0.89 2.80
C VAL A 6 13.03 1.53 3.12
N PHE A 7 12.83 2.81 2.81
CA PHE A 7 11.54 3.48 3.03
C PHE A 7 10.42 2.84 2.22
N TYR A 8 10.67 2.56 0.95
CA TYR A 8 9.70 1.90 0.07
C TYR A 8 9.36 0.49 0.57
N GLY A 9 10.38 -0.30 0.92
CA GLY A 9 10.20 -1.64 1.47
C GLY A 9 9.44 -1.65 2.80
N LEU A 10 9.72 -0.69 3.69
CA LEU A 10 8.98 -0.53 4.95
C LEU A 10 7.52 -0.14 4.70
N ALA A 11 7.26 0.85 3.84
CA ALA A 11 5.92 1.33 3.54
C ALA A 11 5.05 0.21 2.92
N VAL A 12 5.57 -0.45 1.88
CA VAL A 12 4.87 -1.56 1.21
C VAL A 12 4.76 -2.78 2.13
N GLY A 13 5.79 -3.07 2.92
CA GLY A 13 5.75 -4.14 3.92
C GLY A 13 4.65 -3.93 4.95
N LEU A 14 4.56 -2.73 5.55
CA LEU A 14 3.48 -2.37 6.46
C LEU A 14 2.10 -2.44 5.79
N HIS A 15 1.98 -2.02 4.54
CA HIS A 15 0.73 -2.16 3.79
C HIS A 15 0.30 -3.62 3.65
N PHE A 16 1.21 -4.53 3.28
CA PHE A 16 0.88 -5.96 3.23
C PHE A 16 0.51 -6.55 4.59
N VAL A 17 1.11 -6.06 5.69
CA VAL A 17 0.70 -6.46 7.05
C VAL A 17 -0.73 -6.00 7.36
N ALA A 18 -1.08 -4.76 7.01
CA ALA A 18 -2.45 -4.26 7.18
C ALA A 18 -3.45 -5.08 6.35
N VAL A 19 -3.15 -5.34 5.07
CA VAL A 19 -3.98 -6.19 4.20
C VAL A 19 -4.15 -7.60 4.76
N ALA A 20 -3.07 -8.21 5.27
CA ALA A 20 -3.11 -9.52 5.89
C ALA A 20 -3.97 -9.52 7.17
N HIS A 21 -3.89 -8.45 7.97
CA HIS A 21 -4.70 -8.27 9.15
C HIS A 21 -6.19 -8.12 8.81
N ASP A 22 -6.53 -7.31 7.80
CA ASP A 22 -7.91 -7.13 7.35
C ASP A 22 -8.51 -8.43 6.79
N MET A 23 -7.75 -9.16 5.96
CA MET A 23 -8.17 -10.48 5.47
C MET A 23 -8.39 -11.48 6.59
N TRP A 24 -7.55 -11.46 7.63
CA TRP A 24 -7.75 -12.31 8.79
C TRP A 24 -8.97 -11.87 9.60
N ARG A 25 -9.21 -10.57 9.78
CA ARG A 25 -10.35 -10.02 10.53
C ARG A 25 -11.68 -10.37 9.87
N GLU A 26 -11.76 -10.29 8.55
CA GLU A 26 -13.00 -10.51 7.81
C GLU A 26 -13.19 -11.99 7.41
N TYR A 27 -12.11 -12.72 7.13
CA TYR A 27 -12.15 -14.10 6.62
C TYR A 27 -11.15 -15.03 7.31
N ALA A 28 -11.14 -15.05 8.65
CA ALA A 28 -10.18 -15.79 9.48
C ALA A 28 -10.00 -17.27 9.08
N ASP A 29 -11.09 -17.99 8.82
CA ASP A 29 -11.05 -19.42 8.49
C ASP A 29 -10.34 -19.71 7.16
N ILE A 30 -10.59 -18.88 6.15
CA ILE A 30 -9.98 -19.00 4.82
C ILE A 30 -8.53 -18.52 4.88
N TYR A 31 -8.27 -17.43 5.60
CA TYR A 31 -6.94 -16.88 5.79
C TYR A 31 -5.98 -17.88 6.43
N ASN A 32 -6.42 -18.55 7.51
CA ASN A 32 -5.60 -19.53 8.23
C ASN A 32 -5.30 -20.80 7.42
N LYS A 33 -6.24 -21.22 6.56
CA LYS A 33 -6.06 -22.41 5.72
C LYS A 33 -5.19 -22.13 4.49
N VAL A 34 -5.48 -21.05 3.77
CA VAL A 34 -4.91 -20.80 2.43
C VAL A 34 -4.43 -19.36 2.26
N GLY A 35 -5.17 -18.36 2.75
CA GLY A 35 -4.92 -16.95 2.45
C GLY A 35 -3.50 -16.48 2.77
N ARG A 36 -2.95 -16.87 3.93
CA ARG A 36 -1.56 -16.51 4.30
C ARG A 36 -0.50 -17.02 3.31
N TYR A 37 -0.72 -18.21 2.74
CA TYR A 37 0.21 -18.80 1.77
C TYR A 37 0.09 -18.12 0.42
N VAL A 38 -1.13 -17.78 0.00
CA VAL A 38 -1.39 -17.05 -1.24
C VAL A 38 -0.73 -15.67 -1.19
N LEU A 39 -0.85 -14.94 -0.09
CA LEU A 39 -0.19 -13.64 0.09
C LEU A 39 1.34 -13.76 0.04
N ALA A 40 1.92 -14.71 0.79
CA ALA A 40 3.36 -14.92 0.81
C ALA A 40 3.91 -15.32 -0.59
N LEU A 41 3.24 -16.27 -1.26
CA LEU A 41 3.62 -16.69 -2.61
C LEU A 41 3.44 -15.58 -3.63
N GLY A 42 2.41 -14.73 -3.48
CA GLY A 42 2.19 -13.57 -4.34
C GLY A 42 3.36 -12.58 -4.30
N ILE A 43 3.89 -12.28 -3.11
CA ILE A 43 5.06 -11.40 -2.93
C ILE A 43 6.30 -12.01 -3.63
N VAL A 44 6.57 -13.29 -3.38
CA VAL A 44 7.73 -13.99 -3.98
C VAL A 44 7.59 -14.05 -5.50
N ALA A 45 6.41 -14.39 -6.02
CA ALA A 45 6.14 -14.46 -7.45
C ALA A 45 6.27 -13.08 -8.11
N GLY A 46 5.76 -12.02 -7.47
CA GLY A 46 5.92 -10.64 -7.93
C GLY A 46 7.39 -10.23 -8.02
N TRP A 47 8.20 -10.55 -7.01
CA TRP A 47 9.63 -10.29 -7.01
C TRP A 47 10.37 -11.02 -8.14
N VAL A 48 10.12 -12.33 -8.31
CA VAL A 48 10.72 -13.11 -9.40
C VAL A 48 10.31 -12.57 -10.76
N THR A 49 9.04 -12.20 -10.92
CA THR A 49 8.53 -11.60 -12.17
C THR A 49 9.23 -10.28 -12.45
N GLY A 50 9.38 -9.40 -11.45
CA GLY A 50 10.08 -8.13 -11.60
C GLY A 50 11.57 -8.26 -11.96
N MET A 51 12.22 -9.37 -11.61
CA MET A 51 13.60 -9.66 -12.01
C MET A 51 13.73 -10.27 -13.40
N THR A 52 12.72 -11.00 -13.86
CA THR A 52 12.79 -11.83 -15.09
C THR A 52 12.08 -11.20 -16.28
N VAL A 53 11.09 -10.34 -16.04
CA VAL A 53 10.28 -9.69 -17.07
C VAL A 53 10.69 -8.23 -17.19
N GLN A 54 11.10 -7.83 -18.39
CA GLN A 54 11.31 -6.42 -18.72
C GLN A 54 10.01 -5.85 -19.28
N LEU A 55 9.40 -4.94 -18.54
CA LEU A 55 8.18 -4.27 -18.97
C LEU A 55 8.55 -2.94 -19.65
N SER A 56 7.72 -2.52 -20.61
CA SER A 56 7.87 -1.17 -21.16
C SER A 56 7.49 -0.14 -20.08
N PRO A 57 8.10 1.07 -20.09
CA PRO A 57 7.75 2.11 -19.12
C PRO A 57 6.27 2.46 -19.08
N LEU A 58 5.58 2.36 -20.23
CA LEU A 58 4.14 2.56 -20.32
C LEU A 58 3.37 1.47 -19.57
N THR A 59 3.74 0.21 -19.76
CA THR A 59 3.08 -0.92 -19.11
C THR A 59 3.25 -0.86 -17.59
N GLU A 60 4.46 -0.55 -17.12
CA GLU A 60 4.73 -0.34 -15.69
C GLU A 60 3.87 0.78 -15.12
N SER A 61 3.78 1.91 -15.82
CA SER A 61 2.99 3.06 -15.39
C SER A 61 1.50 2.73 -15.29
N VAL A 62 0.95 1.98 -16.25
CA VAL A 62 -0.45 1.54 -16.25
C VAL A 62 -0.73 0.59 -15.09
N ILE A 63 0.12 -0.41 -14.87
CA ILE A 63 -0.01 -1.35 -13.75
C ILE A 63 0.07 -0.60 -12.42
N PHE A 64 1.06 0.29 -12.28
CA PHE A 64 1.25 1.08 -11.07
C PHE A 64 0.05 2.00 -10.78
N ALA A 65 -0.47 2.69 -11.80
CA ALA A 65 -1.64 3.54 -11.67
C ALA A 65 -2.89 2.73 -11.27
N PHE A 66 -3.08 1.56 -11.89
CA PHE A 66 -4.19 0.67 -11.58
C PHE A 66 -4.14 0.17 -10.13
N ILE A 67 -2.99 -0.34 -9.68
CA ILE A 67 -2.83 -0.86 -8.31
C ILE A 67 -2.97 0.28 -7.29
N SER A 68 -2.35 1.44 -7.55
CA SER A 68 -2.45 2.61 -6.67
C SER A 68 -3.89 3.12 -6.56
N GLY A 69 -4.62 3.17 -7.68
CA GLY A 69 -6.04 3.53 -7.69
C GLY A 69 -6.91 2.54 -6.91
N ALA A 70 -6.66 1.24 -7.07
CA ALA A 70 -7.36 0.21 -6.32
C ALA A 70 -7.12 0.31 -4.80
N MET A 71 -5.88 0.58 -4.38
CA MET A 71 -5.56 0.81 -2.97
C MET A 71 -6.30 2.04 -2.42
N ILE A 72 -6.28 3.17 -3.15
CA ILE A 72 -7.00 4.38 -2.75
C ILE A 72 -8.51 4.10 -2.62
N LEU A 73 -9.11 3.43 -3.59
CA LEU A 73 -10.53 3.09 -3.56
C LEU A 73 -10.88 2.19 -2.35
N ASN A 74 -10.03 1.22 -2.02
CA ASN A 74 -10.24 0.37 -0.85
C ASN A 74 -10.22 1.18 0.45
N VAL A 75 -9.22 2.06 0.63
CA VAL A 75 -9.16 2.94 1.80
C VAL A 75 -10.40 3.82 1.89
N LEU A 76 -10.78 4.48 0.81
CA LEU A 76 -11.97 5.35 0.79
C LEU A 76 -13.27 4.58 1.07
N LYS A 77 -13.36 3.32 0.65
CA LYS A 77 -14.57 2.52 0.82
C LYS A 77 -14.68 1.87 2.20
N TYR A 78 -13.56 1.40 2.75
CA TYR A 78 -13.54 0.54 3.93
C TYR A 78 -13.01 1.23 5.19
N GLU A 79 -12.21 2.29 5.06
CA GLU A 79 -11.59 2.98 6.20
C GLU A 79 -12.23 4.35 6.50
N LEU A 80 -13.01 4.93 5.58
CA LEU A 80 -13.74 6.16 5.88
C LEU A 80 -14.92 5.87 6.83
N PRO A 81 -15.09 6.67 7.90
CA PRO A 81 -16.23 6.55 8.79
C PRO A 81 -17.53 6.83 8.03
N PRO A 82 -18.66 6.22 8.44
CA PRO A 82 -19.97 6.52 7.88
C PRO A 82 -20.28 8.02 7.99
N ASP A 83 -21.09 8.54 7.04
CA ASP A 83 -21.28 9.98 6.80
C ASP A 83 -21.60 10.78 8.07
N GLU A 84 -22.30 10.18 9.04
CA GLU A 84 -22.70 10.80 10.31
C GLU A 84 -21.54 11.09 11.29
N GLU A 85 -20.41 10.37 11.17
CA GLU A 85 -19.22 10.54 12.02
C GLU A 85 -18.03 11.16 11.26
N SER A 86 -18.21 11.50 9.99
CA SER A 86 -17.15 12.04 9.14
C SER A 86 -16.84 13.50 9.51
N HIS A 87 -15.58 13.79 9.87
CA HIS A 87 -15.14 15.14 10.21
C HIS A 87 -14.04 15.62 9.24
N PHE A 88 -14.46 16.41 8.24
CA PHE A 88 -13.58 16.88 7.16
C PHE A 88 -12.31 17.59 7.65
N ILE A 89 -12.41 18.43 8.68
CA ILE A 89 -11.25 19.18 9.18
C ILE A 89 -10.19 18.25 9.76
N THR A 90 -10.59 17.19 10.47
CA THR A 90 -9.66 16.21 11.04
C THR A 90 -8.94 15.44 9.93
N PHE A 91 -9.68 15.05 8.89
CA PHE A 91 -9.12 14.46 7.68
C PHE A 91 -8.13 15.40 6.98
N ALA A 92 -8.51 16.66 6.76
CA ALA A 92 -7.68 17.66 6.09
C ALA A 92 -6.38 17.93 6.87
N ILE A 93 -6.43 18.01 8.20
CA ILE A 93 -5.24 18.13 9.05
C ILE A 93 -4.34 16.90 8.87
N GLY A 94 -4.90 15.69 8.87
CA GLY A 94 -4.15 14.46 8.61
C GLY A 94 -3.44 14.47 7.25
N VAL A 95 -4.15 14.89 6.19
CA VAL A 95 -3.59 15.01 4.83
C VAL A 95 -2.45 16.02 4.78
N VAL A 96 -2.64 17.21 5.36
CA VAL A 96 -1.61 18.26 5.38
C VAL A 96 -0.40 17.78 6.18
N ALA A 97 -0.60 17.22 7.37
CA ALA A 97 0.49 16.72 8.21
C ALA A 97 1.29 15.62 7.51
N TYR A 98 0.62 14.62 6.94
CA TYR A 98 1.28 13.54 6.20
C TYR A 98 2.04 14.07 4.98
N THR A 99 1.44 14.99 4.23
CA THR A 99 2.08 15.62 3.06
C THR A 99 3.32 16.40 3.46
N THR A 100 3.24 17.19 4.53
CA THR A 100 4.39 17.95 5.05
C THR A 100 5.51 17.02 5.49
N ILE A 101 5.21 15.98 6.28
CA ILE A 101 6.21 15.00 6.72
C ILE A 101 6.88 14.32 5.52
N THR A 102 6.09 13.89 4.55
CA THR A 102 6.60 13.22 3.33
C THR A 102 7.48 14.16 2.52
N MET A 103 7.06 15.41 2.31
CA MET A 103 7.86 16.41 1.59
C MET A 103 9.14 16.79 2.35
N SER A 104 9.09 16.92 3.68
CA SER A 104 10.27 17.17 4.50
C SER A 104 11.26 16.01 4.41
N LEU A 105 10.79 14.77 4.55
CA LEU A 105 11.64 13.59 4.39
C LEU A 105 12.28 13.55 3.00
N LYS A 106 11.51 13.82 1.93
CA LYS A 106 12.05 13.93 0.57
C LYS A 106 13.14 15.00 0.47
N PHE A 107 12.92 16.18 1.05
CA PHE A 107 13.87 17.29 1.03
C PHE A 107 15.18 16.96 1.73
N PHE A 108 15.11 16.41 2.95
CA PHE A 108 16.29 16.11 3.77
C PHE A 108 17.04 14.86 3.33
N PHE A 109 16.34 13.81 2.90
CA PHE A 109 16.94 12.53 2.53
C PHE A 109 17.19 12.36 1.03
N GLN A 110 16.82 13.36 0.20
CA GLN A 110 16.95 13.33 -1.28
C GLN A 110 16.43 12.01 -1.87
N TRP A 111 15.31 11.54 -1.32
CA TRP A 111 14.68 10.29 -1.73
C TRP A 111 13.82 10.52 -2.99
#